data_AF-A0A0C2C0F2-F1
#
_entry.id   AF-A0A0C2C0F2-F1
#
_cell.length_a   1.000
_cell.length_b   1.000
_cell.length_c   1.000
_cell.angle_alpha   90.00
_cell.angle_beta   90.00
_cell.angle_gamma   90.00
#
_symmetry.space_group_name_H-M   'P 1'
#
loop_
_entity.id
_entity.type
_entity.pdbx_description
1 polymer ?
#
loop_
_entity_poly.entity_id
_entity_poly.type
_entity_poly.pdbx_seq_one_letter_code
_entity_poly.pdbx_strand_id
1 'polypeptide(L)'
;PRWHILANISGTNDFRDMERYRHIYFFNSVCVLRFDSPLLFTNVERFRKIVDKLANDWNNKHENQSDSSHPTKRYLIIDCSGFAYVDVMGVNSLKEVSMIADQS
;
A
#
# COMPACT_ATOMS: atom_id res chain seq x y z
N PRO A 1 -21.88 12.86 -12.18
CA PRO A 1 -22.21 13.48 -10.87
C PRO A 1 -20.94 13.98 -10.16
N ARG A 2 -21.03 15.03 -9.32
CA ARG A 2 -19.96 15.95 -8.86
C ARG A 2 -18.88 15.39 -7.88
N TRP A 3 -17.64 15.92 -8.01
CA TRP A 3 -16.54 16.35 -7.08
C TRP A 3 -16.46 15.76 -5.62
N HIS A 4 -15.31 15.53 -4.94
CA HIS A 4 -14.37 16.48 -4.27
C HIS A 4 -13.14 15.75 -3.59
N ILE A 5 -12.12 16.51 -3.13
CA ILE A 5 -10.91 16.13 -2.34
C ILE A 5 -11.08 16.55 -0.87
N LEU A 6 -10.63 15.73 0.09
CA LEU A 6 -10.61 16.07 1.52
C LEU A 6 -9.47 15.32 2.26
N ALA A 7 -8.81 16.07 3.14
CA ALA A 7 -7.62 15.69 3.89
C ALA A 7 -7.87 15.74 5.40
N ASN A 8 -7.04 15.05 6.18
CA ASN A 8 -7.08 15.06 7.65
C ASN A 8 -6.71 16.45 8.20
N ILE A 9 -7.47 16.94 9.18
CA ILE A 9 -7.11 18.10 10.01
C ILE A 9 -6.33 17.57 11.22
N SER A 10 -5.06 17.91 11.32
CA SER A 10 -4.19 17.51 12.44
C SER A 10 -4.87 17.76 13.80
N GLY A 11 -5.15 16.69 14.54
CA GLY A 11 -5.67 16.75 15.93
C GLY A 11 -7.13 16.35 16.14
N THR A 12 -7.84 15.81 15.14
CA THR A 12 -9.24 15.35 15.32
C THR A 12 -9.49 13.96 14.73
N ASN A 13 -10.60 13.32 15.12
CA ASN A 13 -10.96 11.94 14.75
C ASN A 13 -11.90 11.82 13.52
N ASP A 14 -12.09 12.88 12.72
CA ASP A 14 -13.02 12.87 11.58
C ASP A 14 -12.31 13.05 10.21
N PHE A 15 -12.78 12.31 9.18
CA PHE A 15 -12.25 12.34 7.81
C PHE A 15 -13.39 12.33 6.77
N ARG A 16 -13.24 13.06 5.65
CA ARG A 16 -14.09 12.92 4.45
C ARG A 16 -13.26 12.99 3.15
N ASP A 17 -13.93 12.84 2.00
CA ASP A 17 -13.58 12.16 0.73
C ASP A 17 -12.41 12.67 -0.18
N MET A 18 -11.51 11.76 -0.59
CA MET A 18 -10.47 11.92 -1.64
C MET A 18 -10.39 10.60 -2.46
N GLU A 19 -11.42 10.24 -3.22
CA GLU A 19 -11.54 8.95 -3.94
C GLU A 19 -11.30 7.68 -3.09
N ARG A 20 -12.14 7.44 -2.09
CA ARG A 20 -12.61 6.16 -1.47
C ARG A 20 -11.85 4.80 -1.51
N TYR A 21 -10.64 4.61 -2.03
CA TYR A 21 -10.07 3.25 -2.24
C TYR A 21 -8.57 3.06 -1.97
N ARG A 22 -7.87 4.02 -1.35
CA ARG A 22 -6.44 3.82 -1.06
C ARG A 22 -5.93 4.73 0.05
N HIS A 23 -5.85 4.17 1.26
CA HIS A 23 -5.13 4.82 2.35
C HIS A 23 -3.72 4.22 2.41
N ILE A 24 -2.71 5.05 2.14
CA ILE A 24 -1.30 4.70 2.32
C ILE A 24 -0.77 5.55 3.48
N TYR A 25 -0.35 4.89 4.55
CA TYR A 25 0.29 5.55 5.69
C TYR A 25 1.78 5.26 5.67
N PHE A 26 2.60 6.31 5.71
CA PHE A 26 4.05 6.22 5.84
C PHE A 26 4.47 6.77 7.20
N PHE A 27 5.05 5.93 8.05
CA PHE A 27 5.61 6.33 9.34
C PHE A 27 6.85 5.48 9.65
N ASN A 28 7.99 6.11 9.94
CA ASN A 28 9.21 5.47 10.44
C ASN A 28 9.51 4.09 9.80
N SER A 29 9.70 4.10 8.48
CA SER A 29 9.97 2.92 7.63
C SER A 29 8.86 1.86 7.50
N VAL A 30 7.63 2.15 7.95
CA VAL A 30 6.44 1.31 7.78
C VAL A 30 5.48 1.91 6.73
N CYS A 31 5.04 1.07 5.80
CA CYS A 31 3.97 1.32 4.83
C CYS A 31 2.74 0.54 5.26
N VAL A 32 1.57 1.17 5.35
CA VAL A 32 0.30 0.44 5.46
C VAL A 32 -0.49 0.62 4.18
N LEU A 33 -0.78 -0.47 3.48
CA LEU A 33 -1.62 -0.52 2.27
C LEU A 33 -2.96 -1.15 2.60
N ARG A 34 -4.04 -0.38 2.51
CA ARG A 34 -5.40 -0.89 2.53
C ARG A 34 -6.00 -0.91 1.13
N PHE A 35 -6.62 -2.02 0.76
CA PHE A 35 -7.33 -2.19 -0.52
C PHE A 35 -8.77 -2.63 -0.26
N ASP A 36 -9.70 -1.67 -0.33
CA ASP A 36 -11.13 -1.86 -0.01
C ASP A 36 -11.91 -2.49 -1.18
N SER A 37 -11.57 -3.73 -1.52
CA SER A 37 -12.27 -4.53 -2.53
C SER A 37 -11.95 -6.01 -2.33
N PRO A 38 -12.84 -6.94 -2.72
CA PRO A 38 -12.45 -8.33 -2.92
C PRO A 38 -11.20 -8.43 -3.79
N LEU A 39 -10.34 -9.41 -3.54
CA LEU A 39 -9.14 -9.63 -4.36
C LEU A 39 -9.39 -10.81 -5.29
N LEU A 40 -9.80 -10.49 -6.52
CA LEU A 40 -10.29 -11.42 -7.52
C LEU A 40 -9.51 -11.26 -8.83
N PHE A 41 -9.63 -12.23 -9.74
CA PHE A 41 -8.96 -12.19 -11.06
C PHE A 41 -9.22 -10.89 -11.84
N THR A 42 -10.37 -10.23 -11.63
CA THR A 42 -10.75 -9.00 -12.32
C THR A 42 -9.96 -7.77 -11.87
N ASN A 43 -9.38 -7.78 -10.67
CA ASN A 43 -8.73 -6.61 -10.08
C ASN A 43 -7.36 -6.90 -9.46
N VAL A 44 -6.91 -8.15 -9.45
CA VAL A 44 -5.61 -8.56 -8.91
C VAL A 44 -4.43 -7.83 -9.57
N GLU A 45 -4.54 -7.55 -10.88
CA GLU A 45 -3.51 -6.81 -11.60
C GLU A 45 -3.40 -5.35 -11.15
N ARG A 46 -4.52 -4.74 -10.75
CA ARG A 46 -4.52 -3.39 -10.17
C ARG A 46 -3.84 -3.38 -8.81
N PHE A 47 -4.10 -4.39 -8.00
CA PHE A 47 -3.46 -4.55 -6.70
C PHE A 47 -1.93 -4.70 -6.84
N ARG A 48 -1.45 -5.58 -7.72
CA ARG A 48 0.00 -5.75 -8.00
C ARG A 48 0.69 -4.46 -8.39
N LYS A 49 0.13 -3.72 -9.36
CA LYS A 49 0.68 -2.43 -9.81
C LYS A 49 0.80 -1.40 -8.69
N ILE A 50 -0.10 -1.43 -7.70
CA ILE A 50 0.00 -0.54 -6.54
C ILE A 50 1.18 -0.94 -5.66
N VAL A 51 1.35 -2.24 -5.39
CA VAL A 51 2.48 -2.75 -4.60
C VAL A 51 3.82 -2.45 -5.29
N ASP A 52 3.93 -2.73 -6.59
CA ASP A 52 5.15 -2.46 -7.36
C ASP A 52 5.52 -0.97 -7.32
N LYS A 53 4.53 -0.10 -7.50
CA LYS A 53 4.74 1.34 -7.40
C LYS A 53 5.26 1.74 -6.02
N LEU A 54 4.67 1.19 -4.95
CA LEU A 54 5.11 1.48 -3.57
C LEU A 54 6.55 1.00 -3.31
N ALA A 55 6.91 -0.18 -3.80
CA ALA A 55 8.27 -0.70 -3.68
C ALA A 55 9.30 0.19 -4.42
N ASN A 56 8.98 0.60 -5.65
CA ASN A 56 9.83 1.46 -6.47
C ASN A 56 9.98 2.87 -5.86
N ASP A 57 8.87 3.48 -5.43
CA ASP A 57 8.88 4.79 -4.79
C ASP A 57 9.73 4.78 -3.51
N TRP A 58 9.81 3.65 -2.81
CA TRP A 58 10.64 3.50 -1.63
C TRP A 58 12.14 3.38 -1.96
N ASN A 59 12.50 2.63 -3.00
CA ASN A 59 13.90 2.50 -3.43
C ASN A 59 14.48 3.85 -3.87
N ASN A 60 13.72 4.62 -4.65
CA ASN A 60 14.15 5.94 -5.14
C ASN A 60 14.38 6.97 -4.01
N LYS A 61 13.66 6.86 -2.89
CA LYS A 61 13.86 7.76 -1.73
C LYS A 61 15.14 7.46 -0.95
N HIS A 62 15.60 6.21 -0.96
CA HIS A 62 16.81 5.80 -0.23
C HIS A 62 18.10 6.21 -0.96
N GLU A 63 18.12 6.19 -2.30
CA GLU A 63 19.28 6.65 -3.09
C GLU A 63 19.59 8.14 -2.87
N ASN A 64 18.59 8.94 -2.48
CA ASN A 64 18.73 10.37 -2.23
C ASN A 64 19.07 10.73 -0.76
N GLN A 65 19.19 9.75 0.15
CA GLN A 65 19.46 9.92 1.59
C GLN A 65 20.68 9.12 2.08
N SER A 66 21.69 8.95 1.23
CA SER A 66 22.91 8.21 1.53
C SER A 66 23.86 8.98 2.46
N ASP A 67 23.56 9.03 3.76
CA ASP A 67 24.52 9.43 4.80
C ASP A 67 24.51 8.55 6.06
N SER A 68 23.71 7.47 6.12
CA SER A 68 23.71 6.55 7.27
C SER A 68 24.20 5.14 6.89
N SER A 69 25.25 4.68 7.57
CA SER A 69 25.97 3.41 7.36
C SER A 69 25.18 2.13 7.66
N HIS A 70 23.88 2.22 7.95
CA HIS A 70 23.05 1.08 8.33
C HIS A 70 21.81 0.99 7.43
N PRO A 71 21.58 -0.16 6.75
CA PRO A 71 20.38 -0.34 5.94
C PRO A 71 19.13 -0.26 6.83
N THR A 72 18.28 0.72 6.57
CA THR A 72 16.99 0.85 7.27
C THR A 72 16.05 -0.26 6.82
N LYS A 73 15.64 -1.15 7.73
CA LYS A 73 14.60 -2.15 7.45
C LYS A 73 13.27 -1.46 7.16
N ARG A 74 12.54 -2.01 6.20
CA ARG A 74 11.29 -1.46 5.67
C ARG A 74 10.19 -2.50 5.83
N TYR A 75 9.00 -2.04 6.18
CA TYR A 75 7.88 -2.93 6.46
C TYR A 75 6.68 -2.54 5.62
N LEU A 76 6.07 -3.50 4.93
CA LEU A 76 4.78 -3.34 4.27
C LEU A 76 3.72 -4.13 5.04
N ILE A 77 2.71 -3.44 5.52
CA ILE A 77 1.53 -4.01 6.16
C ILE A 77 0.39 -3.92 5.15
N ILE A 78 -0.25 -5.04 4.86
CA ILE A 78 -1.43 -5.10 3.99
C ILE A 78 -2.66 -5.26 4.88
N ASP A 79 -3.49 -4.22 4.96
CA ASP A 79 -4.76 -4.26 5.67
C ASP A 79 -5.80 -4.98 4.79
N CYS A 80 -5.99 -6.26 5.09
CA CYS A 80 -6.93 -7.14 4.40
C CYS A 80 -8.39 -6.99 4.89
N SER A 81 -8.71 -6.06 5.81
CA SER A 81 -10.09 -5.88 6.32
C SER A 81 -11.10 -5.51 5.23
N GLY A 82 -10.62 -4.99 4.09
CA GLY A 82 -11.44 -4.70 2.90
C GLY A 82 -11.72 -5.90 1.98
N PHE A 83 -11.07 -7.06 2.21
CA PHE A 83 -11.21 -8.24 1.35
C PHE A 83 -12.43 -9.06 1.78
N ALA A 84 -13.59 -8.75 1.20
CA ALA A 84 -14.78 -9.58 1.45
C ALA A 84 -14.63 -11.01 0.89
N TYR A 85 -13.88 -11.18 -0.21
CA TYR A 85 -13.57 -12.47 -0.84
C TYR A 85 -12.17 -12.44 -1.47
N VAL A 86 -11.51 -13.59 -1.54
CA VAL A 86 -10.24 -13.78 -2.23
C VAL A 86 -10.31 -15.08 -3.05
N ASP A 87 -10.07 -15.01 -4.36
CA ASP A 87 -10.02 -16.19 -5.23
C ASP A 87 -8.58 -16.73 -5.38
N VAL A 88 -8.40 -17.79 -6.17
CA VAL A 88 -7.08 -18.41 -6.41
C VAL A 88 -6.07 -17.40 -6.97
N MET A 89 -6.49 -16.48 -7.85
CA MET A 89 -5.62 -15.47 -8.41
C MET A 89 -5.22 -14.44 -7.35
N GLY A 90 -6.17 -14.03 -6.50
CA GLY A 90 -5.89 -13.16 -5.36
C GLY A 90 -4.89 -13.78 -4.38
N VAL A 91 -5.05 -15.06 -4.03
CA VAL A 91 -4.09 -15.78 -3.18
C VAL A 91 -2.70 -15.83 -3.81
N ASN A 92 -2.61 -16.13 -5.11
CA ASN A 92 -1.33 -16.18 -5.82
C ASN A 92 -0.64 -14.80 -5.85
N SER A 93 -1.41 -13.73 -6.03
CA SER A 93 -0.85 -12.38 -5.98
C SER A 93 -0.34 -12.00 -4.60
N LEU A 94 -0.99 -12.42 -3.50
CA LEU A 94 -0.47 -12.16 -2.15
C LEU A 94 0.86 -12.92 -1.91
N LYS A 95 0.98 -14.15 -2.42
CA LYS A 95 2.23 -14.92 -2.36
C LYS A 95 3.37 -14.25 -3.12
N GLU A 96 3.10 -13.71 -4.30
CA GLU A 96 4.12 -12.98 -5.06
C GLU A 96 4.58 -11.72 -4.32
N VAL A 97 3.65 -10.98 -3.71
CA VAL A 97 3.99 -9.80 -2.90
C VAL A 97 4.85 -10.17 -1.70
N SER A 98 4.58 -11.29 -1.02
CA SER A 98 5.44 -11.73 0.10
C SER A 98 6.84 -12.11 -0.37
N MET A 99 6.96 -12.77 -1.52
CA MET A 99 8.27 -13.12 -2.10
C MET A 99 9.10 -11.88 -2.46
N ILE A 100 8.46 -10.81 -2.94
CA ILE A 100 9.12 -9.53 -3.21
C ILE A 100 9.66 -8.92 -1.89
N ALA A 101 8.88 -8.95 -0.82
CA ALA A 101 9.28 -8.41 0.47
C ALA A 101 10.42 -9.21 1.15
N ASP A 102 10.47 -10.53 0.95
CA ASP A 102 11.52 -11.39 1.52
C ASP A 102 12.88 -11.26 0.78
N GLN A 103 12.88 -10.73 -0.45
CA GLN A 103 14.10 -10.51 -1.26
C GLN A 103 14.73 -9.12 -1.07
N SER A 104 14.05 -8.20 -0.35
CA SER A 104 14.45 -6.79 -0.15
C SER A 104 15.04 -6.52 1.21
#